data_AF-A0A9E3XUH6-F1
#
_entry.id   AF-A0A9E3XUH6-F1
#
_cell.length_a   1.000
_cell.length_b   1.000
_cell.length_c   1.000
_cell.angle_alpha   90.00
_cell.angle_beta   90.00
_cell.angle_gamma   90.00
#
_symmetry.space_group_name_H-M   'P 1'
#
loop_
_entity.id
_entity.type
_entity.pdbx_description
1 polymer ?
#
loop_
_entity_poly.entity_id
_entity_poly.type
_entity_poly.pdbx_seq_one_letter_code
_entity_poly.pdbx_strand_id
1 'polypeptide(L)'
;MRPDDETLAAAADDAEQRTQDARPAPKPRPAEGQNKLLPGQHKILRRLFREVARRVHPDLATDPESIELRNRLMHEAREAYQRGDVETLAQMYETYSDGDSTGKPTTDHTYVRRALEQMRLRLVAVEEAIDELKDGFLYHLMQRTHDAALDDRELLVEMAEHLDAQIDAAKREFDALSETDSDF
;
A
#
# COMPACT_ATOMS: atom_id res chain seq x y z
N MET A 1 32.21 24.85 -59.80
CA MET A 1 32.72 23.74 -58.96
C MET A 1 32.54 24.20 -57.52
N ARG A 2 31.28 24.28 -57.08
CA ARG A 2 30.54 23.46 -56.08
C ARG A 2 30.78 23.96 -54.63
N PRO A 3 29.85 24.80 -54.10
CA PRO A 3 29.87 25.36 -52.75
C PRO A 3 29.01 24.52 -51.80
N ASP A 4 29.45 23.29 -51.50
CA ASP A 4 28.60 22.32 -50.76
C ASP A 4 29.18 21.91 -49.37
N ASP A 5 30.32 22.44 -48.93
CA ASP A 5 30.99 21.96 -47.69
C ASP A 5 30.85 22.86 -46.45
N GLU A 6 30.49 24.15 -46.57
CA GLU A 6 30.34 25.03 -45.40
C GLU A 6 28.98 24.90 -44.67
N THR A 7 27.97 24.34 -45.34
CA THR A 7 26.62 24.20 -44.76
C THR A 7 26.45 22.96 -43.89
N LEU A 8 27.39 22.02 -43.92
CA LEU A 8 27.33 20.80 -43.11
C LEU A 8 27.98 20.95 -41.72
N ALA A 9 28.94 21.87 -41.58
CA ALA A 9 29.57 22.16 -40.29
C ALA A 9 28.70 23.06 -39.39
N ALA A 10 28.00 24.03 -39.97
CA ALA A 10 27.12 24.95 -39.22
C ALA A 10 25.84 24.27 -38.69
N ALA A 11 25.40 23.16 -39.30
CA ALA A 11 24.22 22.42 -38.86
C ALA A 11 24.51 21.47 -37.67
N ALA A 12 25.79 21.14 -37.43
CA ALA A 12 26.21 20.27 -36.33
C ALA A 12 26.26 21.02 -34.99
N ASP A 13 26.77 22.26 -34.99
CA ASP A 13 26.84 23.11 -33.78
C ASP A 13 25.43 23.48 -33.25
N ASP A 14 24.47 23.71 -34.16
CA ASP A 14 23.11 24.10 -33.80
C ASP A 14 22.30 22.94 -33.17
N ALA A 15 22.68 21.69 -33.48
CA ALA A 15 22.10 20.49 -32.87
C ALA A 15 22.66 20.22 -31.47
N GLU A 16 23.95 20.53 -31.24
CA GLU A 16 24.58 20.37 -29.92
C GLU A 16 24.10 21.42 -28.92
N GLN A 17 23.92 22.68 -29.32
CA GLN A 17 23.39 23.73 -28.44
C GLN A 17 21.96 23.42 -27.95
N ARG A 18 21.12 22.79 -28.78
CA ARG A 18 19.76 22.38 -28.39
C ARG A 18 19.72 21.24 -27.37
N THR A 19 20.80 20.47 -27.23
CA THR A 19 20.90 19.41 -26.22
C THR A 19 21.40 19.91 -24.87
N GLN A 20 22.05 21.07 -24.80
CA GLN A 20 22.52 21.67 -23.54
C GLN A 20 21.42 22.45 -22.79
N ASP A 21 20.42 22.98 -23.49
CA ASP A 21 19.25 23.65 -22.88
C ASP A 21 18.11 22.71 -22.45
N ALA A 22 18.22 21.42 -22.80
CA ALA A 22 17.33 20.38 -22.28
C ALA A 22 17.68 20.08 -20.81
N ARG A 23 17.35 21.03 -19.92
CA ARG A 23 17.31 20.78 -18.47
C ARG A 23 16.61 19.43 -18.26
N PRO A 24 17.25 18.45 -17.58
CA PRO A 24 16.58 17.21 -17.25
C PRO A 24 15.29 17.60 -16.52
N ALA A 25 14.15 17.21 -17.09
CA ALA A 25 12.85 17.45 -16.50
C ALA A 25 12.94 17.09 -15.00
N PRO A 26 12.47 17.97 -14.10
CA PRO A 26 12.66 17.77 -12.67
C PRO A 26 12.14 16.38 -12.31
N LYS A 27 13.03 15.51 -11.80
CA LYS A 27 12.62 14.23 -11.23
C LYS A 27 11.46 14.55 -10.29
N PRO A 28 10.25 13.98 -10.51
CA PRO A 28 9.10 14.34 -9.71
C PRO A 28 9.48 14.11 -8.25
N ARG A 29 9.46 15.19 -7.47
CA ARG A 29 9.65 15.11 -6.02
C ARG A 29 8.62 14.10 -5.51
N PRO A 30 9.01 13.10 -4.71
CA PRO A 30 8.04 12.16 -4.15
C PRO A 30 7.03 12.98 -3.35
N ALA A 31 5.80 13.05 -3.85
CA ALA A 31 4.72 13.74 -3.17
C ALA A 31 4.43 13.01 -1.85
N GLU A 32 3.89 13.74 -0.87
CA GLU A 32 3.76 13.34 0.53
C GLU A 32 3.11 11.95 0.74
N GLY A 33 2.26 11.50 -0.19
CA GLY A 33 1.65 10.17 -0.17
C GLY A 33 2.64 9.01 -0.39
N GLN A 34 3.72 9.22 -1.15
CA GLN A 34 4.75 8.20 -1.35
C GLN A 34 5.54 7.97 -0.06
N ASN A 35 5.69 8.98 0.81
CA ASN A 35 6.50 8.89 2.02
C ASN A 35 5.90 7.95 3.10
N LYS A 36 4.65 7.51 2.91
CA LYS A 36 3.97 6.52 3.77
C LYS A 36 4.16 5.07 3.32
N LEU A 37 4.77 4.82 2.16
CA LEU A 37 4.88 3.48 1.58
C LEU A 37 6.14 2.76 2.08
N LEU A 38 6.02 1.45 2.34
CA LEU A 38 7.18 0.60 2.64
C LEU A 38 8.07 0.46 1.39
N PRO A 39 9.38 0.19 1.53
CA PRO A 39 10.31 0.07 0.40
C PRO A 39 9.87 -0.92 -0.70
N GLY A 40 9.21 -2.02 -0.31
CA GLY A 40 8.63 -2.99 -1.25
C GLY A 40 7.43 -2.45 -2.03
N GLN A 41 6.60 -1.62 -1.40
CA GLN A 41 5.42 -1.00 -2.01
C GLN A 41 5.83 0.07 -3.03
N HIS A 42 6.90 0.83 -2.76
CA HIS A 42 7.48 1.77 -3.75
C HIS A 42 7.92 1.08 -5.05
N LYS A 43 8.54 -0.11 -4.95
CA LYS A 43 9.01 -0.87 -6.12
C LYS A 43 7.83 -1.32 -6.98
N ILE A 44 6.73 -1.73 -6.34
CA ILE A 44 5.51 -2.18 -7.01
C ILE A 44 4.79 -1.00 -7.64
N LEU A 45 4.59 0.09 -6.90
CA LEU A 45 3.99 1.33 -7.40
C LEU A 45 4.72 1.86 -8.65
N ARG A 46 6.06 1.92 -8.60
CA ARG A 46 6.88 2.36 -9.75
C ARG A 46 6.83 1.41 -10.94
N ARG A 47 6.64 0.11 -10.71
CA ARG A 47 6.47 -0.88 -11.78
C ARG A 47 5.08 -0.75 -12.41
N LEU A 48 4.04 -0.66 -11.60
CA LEU A 48 2.66 -0.52 -12.04
C LEU A 48 2.45 0.79 -12.82
N PHE A 49 2.98 1.91 -12.33
CA PHE A 49 2.93 3.19 -13.05
C PHE A 49 3.60 3.12 -14.42
N ARG A 50 4.77 2.46 -14.55
CA ARG A 50 5.43 2.28 -15.85
C ARG A 50 4.58 1.45 -16.82
N GLU A 51 3.88 0.44 -16.29
CA GLU A 51 3.00 -0.42 -17.09
C GLU A 51 1.73 0.30 -17.55
N VAL A 52 1.12 1.12 -16.69
CA VAL A 52 -0.02 1.98 -17.06
C VAL A 52 0.44 3.02 -18.08
N ALA A 53 1.54 3.73 -17.80
CA ALA A 53 2.09 4.76 -18.68
C ALA A 53 2.39 4.24 -20.08
N ARG A 54 2.86 2.99 -20.20
CA ARG A 54 3.11 2.34 -21.49
C ARG A 54 1.83 2.02 -22.25
N ARG A 55 0.70 1.78 -21.58
CA ARG A 55 -0.60 1.48 -22.21
C ARG A 55 -1.36 2.73 -22.63
N VAL A 56 -1.31 3.77 -21.80
CA VAL A 56 -2.04 5.02 -22.00
C VAL A 56 -1.18 6.12 -22.63
N HIS A 57 0.00 5.80 -23.16
CA HIS A 57 0.88 6.82 -23.73
C HIS A 57 0.23 7.50 -24.94
N PRO A 58 0.24 8.85 -25.03
CA PRO A 58 -0.32 9.59 -26.16
C PRO A 58 0.38 9.28 -27.50
N ASP A 59 1.68 8.94 -27.49
CA ASP A 59 2.44 8.56 -28.70
C ASP A 59 1.93 7.30 -29.41
N LEU A 60 1.03 6.53 -28.78
CA LEU A 60 0.38 5.37 -29.41
C LEU A 60 -0.83 5.75 -30.27
N ALA A 61 -1.21 7.04 -30.30
CA ALA A 61 -2.36 7.53 -31.05
C ALA A 61 -1.96 8.42 -32.22
N THR A 62 -2.56 8.14 -33.37
CA THR A 62 -2.38 8.91 -34.62
C THR A 62 -3.50 9.93 -34.83
N ASP A 63 -4.61 9.80 -34.10
CA ASP A 63 -5.79 10.67 -34.20
C ASP A 63 -5.84 11.71 -33.05
N PRO A 64 -6.20 12.97 -33.33
CA PRO A 64 -6.23 14.04 -32.32
C PRO A 64 -7.12 13.74 -31.10
N GLU A 65 -8.30 13.14 -31.28
CA GLU A 65 -9.21 12.84 -30.17
C GLU A 65 -8.66 11.73 -29.27
N SER A 66 -7.98 10.75 -29.88
CA SER A 66 -7.30 9.66 -29.18
C SER A 66 -6.06 10.16 -28.40
N ILE A 67 -5.33 11.14 -28.95
CA ILE A 67 -4.21 11.81 -28.26
C ILE A 67 -4.72 12.56 -27.01
N GLU A 68 -5.82 13.30 -27.11
CA GLU A 68 -6.41 14.02 -25.98
C GLU A 68 -6.93 13.09 -24.87
N LEU A 69 -7.59 11.99 -25.25
CA LEU A 69 -8.03 10.97 -24.31
C LEU A 69 -6.83 10.37 -23.55
N ARG A 70 -5.79 9.95 -24.28
CA ARG A 70 -4.58 9.35 -23.69
C ARG A 70 -3.79 10.33 -22.83
N ASN A 71 -3.76 11.62 -23.20
CA ASN A 71 -3.18 12.67 -22.34
C ASN A 71 -3.91 12.79 -21.00
N ARG A 72 -5.25 12.73 -21.00
CA ARG A 72 -6.04 12.74 -19.75
C ARG A 72 -5.74 11.50 -18.89
N LEU A 73 -5.69 10.32 -19.49
CA LEU A 73 -5.37 9.08 -18.79
C LEU A 73 -3.95 9.08 -18.24
N MET A 74 -2.99 9.62 -18.99
CA MET A 74 -1.61 9.74 -18.51
C MET A 74 -1.50 10.74 -17.35
N HIS A 75 -2.31 11.80 -17.34
CA HIS A 75 -2.40 12.73 -16.22
C HIS A 75 -2.92 12.04 -14.96
N GLU A 76 -4.05 11.33 -15.06
CA GLU A 76 -4.65 10.58 -13.96
C GLU A 76 -3.70 9.52 -13.39
N ALA A 77 -2.96 8.81 -14.26
CA ALA A 77 -1.95 7.85 -13.83
C ALA A 77 -0.78 8.52 -13.07
N ARG A 78 -0.37 9.73 -13.48
CA ARG A 78 0.66 10.50 -12.76
C ARG A 78 0.16 10.97 -11.40
N GLU A 79 -1.08 11.38 -11.27
CA GLU A 79 -1.69 11.77 -10.00
C GLU A 79 -1.80 10.58 -9.03
N ALA A 80 -2.27 9.43 -9.51
CA ALA A 80 -2.31 8.20 -8.72
C ALA A 80 -0.90 7.77 -8.26
N TYR A 81 0.09 7.87 -9.14
CA TYR A 81 1.49 7.61 -8.79
C TYR A 81 2.04 8.59 -7.75
N GLN A 82 1.70 9.88 -7.84
CA GLN A 82 2.09 10.88 -6.85
C GLN A 82 1.44 10.61 -5.49
N ARG A 83 0.17 10.22 -5.46
CA ARG A 83 -0.56 9.90 -4.22
C ARG A 83 -0.16 8.55 -3.60
N GLY A 84 0.60 7.72 -4.31
CA GLY A 84 0.91 6.35 -3.85
C GLY A 84 -0.27 5.38 -3.98
N ASP A 85 -1.24 5.73 -4.83
CA ASP A 85 -2.52 5.06 -4.98
C ASP A 85 -2.38 3.85 -5.92
N VAL A 86 -2.01 2.71 -5.32
CA VAL A 86 -1.79 1.45 -6.03
C VAL A 86 -3.09 0.91 -6.63
N GLU A 87 -4.22 1.15 -5.96
CA GLU A 87 -5.53 0.66 -6.37
C GLU A 87 -6.01 1.34 -7.65
N THR A 88 -5.93 2.68 -7.71
CA THR A 88 -6.27 3.45 -8.90
C THR A 88 -5.39 3.03 -10.08
N LEU A 89 -4.07 2.88 -9.88
CA LEU A 89 -3.17 2.42 -10.94
C LEU A 89 -3.48 0.98 -11.40
N ALA A 90 -3.92 0.10 -10.50
CA ALA A 90 -4.32 -1.27 -10.84
C ALA A 90 -5.64 -1.29 -11.62
N GLN A 91 -6.58 -0.43 -11.25
CA GLN A 91 -7.86 -0.29 -11.95
C GLN A 91 -7.67 0.29 -13.36
N MET A 92 -6.82 1.31 -13.51
CA MET A 92 -6.46 1.85 -14.82
C MET A 92 -5.73 0.80 -15.68
N TYR A 93 -4.88 -0.02 -15.07
CA TYR A 93 -4.21 -1.13 -15.76
C TYR A 93 -5.22 -2.14 -16.32
N GLU A 94 -6.25 -2.50 -15.54
CA GLU A 94 -7.27 -3.47 -15.96
C GLU A 94 -8.23 -2.89 -17.01
N THR A 95 -8.61 -1.62 -16.83
CA THR A 95 -9.60 -0.92 -17.68
C THR A 95 -9.07 -0.66 -19.09
N TYR A 96 -7.79 -0.31 -19.22
CA TYR A 96 -7.16 0.04 -20.49
C TYR A 96 -6.30 -1.10 -21.05
N SER A 97 -6.77 -2.35 -20.87
CA SER A 97 -6.02 -3.56 -21.24
C SER A 97 -5.75 -3.71 -22.74
N ASP A 98 -6.48 -3.06 -23.65
CA ASP A 98 -6.23 -3.26 -25.08
C ASP A 98 -6.38 -1.98 -25.89
N GLY A 99 -5.27 -1.62 -26.52
CA GLY A 99 -5.15 -0.60 -27.53
C GLY A 99 -3.89 -0.86 -28.32
N ASP A 100 -3.91 -1.96 -29.09
CA ASP A 100 -2.92 -2.36 -30.08
C ASP A 100 -1.51 -2.71 -29.56
N SER A 101 -1.41 -3.86 -28.88
CA SER A 101 -0.13 -4.51 -28.64
C SER A 101 -0.19 -5.95 -29.14
N THR A 102 0.36 -6.20 -30.32
CA THR A 102 0.78 -7.52 -30.81
C THR A 102 1.92 -8.15 -29.97
N GLY A 103 2.21 -7.62 -28.78
CA GLY A 103 3.18 -8.16 -27.84
C GLY A 103 2.58 -9.25 -26.96
N LYS A 104 3.05 -10.50 -27.14
CA LYS A 104 2.81 -11.62 -26.21
C LYS A 104 2.97 -11.16 -24.74
N PRO A 105 2.12 -11.63 -23.80
CA PRO A 105 2.27 -11.31 -22.39
C PRO A 105 3.68 -11.69 -21.94
N THR A 106 4.48 -10.69 -21.57
CA THR A 106 5.84 -10.94 -21.10
C THR A 106 5.76 -11.58 -19.71
N THR A 107 6.71 -12.45 -19.38
CA THR A 107 6.77 -13.20 -18.10
C THR A 107 6.67 -12.25 -16.90
N ASP A 108 7.17 -11.03 -17.06
CA ASP A 108 7.17 -9.95 -16.07
C ASP A 108 5.76 -9.45 -15.72
N HIS A 109 4.80 -9.50 -16.66
CA HIS A 109 3.40 -9.08 -16.43
C HIS A 109 2.63 -10.07 -15.56
N THR A 110 2.87 -11.37 -15.78
CA THR A 110 2.23 -12.41 -14.97
C THR A 110 2.74 -12.40 -13.53
N TYR A 111 3.99 -11.98 -13.31
CA TYR A 111 4.57 -11.87 -11.97
C TYR A 111 3.96 -10.73 -11.16
N VAL A 112 3.82 -9.52 -11.75
CA VAL A 112 3.20 -8.38 -11.03
C VAL A 112 1.77 -8.70 -10.65
N ARG A 113 1.00 -9.24 -11.58
CA ARG A 113 -0.39 -9.61 -11.32
C ARG A 113 -0.49 -10.65 -10.20
N ARG A 114 0.33 -11.71 -10.24
CA ARG A 114 0.37 -12.71 -9.15
C ARG A 114 0.79 -12.10 -7.82
N ALA A 115 1.77 -11.19 -7.82
CA ALA A 115 2.20 -10.52 -6.61
C ALA A 115 1.11 -9.62 -6.02
N LEU A 116 0.35 -8.91 -6.87
CA LEU A 116 -0.78 -8.09 -6.44
C LEU A 116 -1.90 -8.93 -5.83
N GLU A 117 -2.28 -10.04 -6.50
CA GLU A 117 -3.27 -10.97 -5.95
C GLU A 117 -2.80 -11.60 -4.64
N GLN A 118 -1.53 -11.98 -4.54
CA GLN A 118 -0.96 -12.51 -3.30
C GLN A 118 -0.97 -11.47 -2.17
N MET A 119 -0.74 -10.19 -2.49
CA MET A 119 -0.83 -9.11 -1.51
C MET A 119 -2.26 -8.88 -1.04
N ARG A 120 -3.24 -8.89 -1.96
CA ARG A 120 -4.67 -8.77 -1.63
C ARG A 120 -5.12 -9.90 -0.70
N LEU A 121 -4.78 -11.15 -1.04
CA LEU A 121 -5.09 -12.31 -0.20
C LEU A 121 -4.42 -12.21 1.18
N ARG A 122 -3.18 -11.74 1.24
CA ARG A 122 -2.48 -11.57 2.50
C ARG A 122 -3.06 -10.44 3.35
N LEU A 123 -3.58 -9.38 2.75
CA LEU A 123 -4.27 -8.31 3.47
C LEU A 123 -5.55 -8.85 4.12
N VAL A 124 -6.39 -9.54 3.36
CA VAL A 124 -7.61 -10.17 3.89
C VAL A 124 -7.28 -11.12 5.04
N ALA A 125 -6.27 -11.98 4.88
CA ALA A 125 -5.87 -12.91 5.94
C ALA A 125 -5.32 -12.18 7.20
N VAL A 126 -4.67 -11.03 7.03
CA VAL A 126 -4.19 -10.21 8.16
C VAL A 126 -5.36 -9.51 8.84
N GLU A 127 -6.34 -9.01 8.08
CA GLU A 127 -7.55 -8.40 8.61
C GLU A 127 -8.35 -9.42 9.43
N GLU A 128 -8.57 -10.62 8.89
CA GLU A 128 -9.21 -11.72 9.61
C GLU A 128 -8.45 -12.09 10.90
N ALA A 129 -7.12 -12.18 10.84
CA ALA A 129 -6.31 -12.47 12.03
C ALA A 129 -6.35 -11.35 13.08
N ILE A 130 -6.48 -10.09 12.65
CA ILE A 130 -6.65 -8.95 13.55
C ILE A 130 -8.02 -9.03 14.22
N ASP A 131 -9.07 -9.34 13.47
CA ASP A 131 -10.42 -9.46 14.02
C ASP A 131 -10.52 -10.64 14.99
N GLU A 132 -9.93 -11.80 14.66
CA GLU A 132 -9.82 -12.94 15.58
C GLU A 132 -9.05 -12.57 16.86
N LEU A 133 -7.95 -11.82 16.75
CA LEU A 133 -7.20 -11.35 17.90
C LEU A 133 -8.02 -10.39 18.77
N LYS A 134 -8.83 -9.53 18.15
CA LYS A 134 -9.71 -8.57 18.82
C LYS A 134 -10.90 -9.23 19.52
N ASP A 135 -11.40 -10.34 18.99
CA ASP A 135 -12.42 -11.17 19.63
C ASP A 135 -11.86 -11.97 20.82
N GLY A 136 -10.53 -12.01 20.97
CA GLY A 136 -9.85 -12.71 22.04
C GLY A 136 -10.06 -12.07 23.41
N PHE A 137 -10.21 -12.93 24.42
CA PHE A 137 -10.31 -12.53 25.84
C PHE A 137 -9.21 -11.56 26.26
N LEU A 138 -7.97 -11.82 25.84
CA LEU A 138 -6.81 -11.00 26.22
C LEU A 138 -6.91 -9.58 25.66
N TYR A 139 -7.41 -9.42 24.43
CA TYR A 139 -7.62 -8.10 23.84
C TYR A 139 -8.71 -7.34 24.60
N HIS A 140 -9.81 -8.00 24.93
CA HIS A 140 -10.87 -7.39 25.75
C HIS A 140 -10.39 -7.03 27.16
N LEU A 141 -9.58 -7.88 27.79
CA LEU A 141 -8.99 -7.57 29.09
C LEU A 141 -8.06 -6.34 28.99
N MET A 142 -7.17 -6.32 28.00
CA MET A 142 -6.31 -5.17 27.73
C MET A 142 -7.11 -3.87 27.51
N GLN A 143 -8.16 -3.91 26.69
CA GLN A 143 -9.06 -2.76 26.46
C GLN A 143 -9.69 -2.28 27.78
N ARG A 144 -10.28 -3.17 28.56
CA ARG A 144 -10.89 -2.81 29.86
C ARG A 144 -9.87 -2.23 30.84
N THR A 145 -8.65 -2.75 30.86
CA THR A 145 -7.58 -2.19 31.71
C THR A 145 -7.13 -0.81 31.23
N HIS A 146 -7.11 -0.58 29.93
CA HIS A 146 -6.80 0.72 29.35
C HIS A 146 -7.89 1.74 29.69
N ASP A 147 -9.16 1.39 29.49
CA ASP A 147 -10.31 2.25 29.82
C ASP A 147 -10.35 2.60 31.31
N ALA A 148 -10.10 1.62 32.19
CA ALA A 148 -10.02 1.88 33.63
C ALA A 148 -8.86 2.82 33.99
N ALA A 149 -7.71 2.70 33.32
CA ALA A 149 -6.58 3.59 33.55
C ALA A 149 -6.87 5.04 33.10
N LEU A 150 -7.73 5.24 32.10
CA LEU A 150 -8.21 6.58 31.71
C LEU A 150 -9.10 7.22 32.79
N ASP A 151 -9.75 6.40 33.61
CA ASP A 151 -10.54 6.81 34.77
C ASP A 151 -9.70 6.83 36.07
N ASP A 152 -8.36 6.79 35.99
CA ASP A 152 -7.43 6.68 37.12
C ASP A 152 -7.68 5.45 38.02
N ARG A 153 -8.20 4.35 37.45
CA ARG A 153 -8.48 3.09 38.15
C ARG A 153 -7.52 1.97 37.74
N GLU A 154 -7.12 1.16 38.72
CA GLU A 154 -6.23 0.01 38.52
C GLU A 154 -7.03 -1.31 38.45
N LEU A 155 -7.71 -1.56 37.33
CA LEU A 155 -8.64 -2.71 37.18
C LEU A 155 -8.03 -4.08 37.53
N LEU A 156 -6.76 -4.34 37.17
CA LEU A 156 -6.13 -5.63 37.47
C LEU A 156 -5.95 -5.84 38.98
N VAL A 157 -5.70 -4.77 39.73
CA VAL A 157 -5.61 -4.80 41.19
C VAL A 157 -7.00 -5.09 41.78
N GLU A 158 -8.03 -4.37 41.34
CA GLU A 158 -9.43 -4.62 41.75
C GLU A 158 -9.84 -6.09 41.49
N MET A 159 -9.48 -6.63 40.32
CA MET A 159 -9.76 -8.02 39.97
C MET A 159 -9.00 -9.02 40.84
N ALA A 160 -7.74 -8.74 41.18
CA ALA A 160 -6.93 -9.58 42.05
C ALA A 160 -7.51 -9.62 43.47
N GLU A 161 -7.81 -8.45 44.04
CA GLU A 161 -8.42 -8.33 45.37
C GLU A 161 -9.77 -9.05 45.45
N HIS A 162 -10.56 -8.96 44.38
CA HIS A 162 -11.83 -9.69 44.29
C HIS A 162 -11.63 -11.22 44.28
N LEU A 163 -10.65 -11.72 43.54
CA LEU A 163 -10.33 -13.15 43.50
C LEU A 163 -9.78 -13.64 44.84
N ASP A 164 -8.91 -12.88 45.50
CA ASP A 164 -8.40 -13.22 46.82
C ASP A 164 -9.54 -13.33 47.84
N ALA A 165 -10.50 -12.39 47.82
CA ALA A 165 -11.68 -12.45 48.67
C ALA A 165 -12.55 -13.69 48.41
N GLN A 166 -12.73 -14.08 47.13
CA GLN A 166 -13.45 -15.32 46.77
C GLN A 166 -12.71 -16.57 47.25
N ILE A 167 -11.39 -16.62 47.10
CA ILE A 167 -10.55 -17.72 47.56
C ILE A 167 -10.66 -17.86 49.08
N ASP A 168 -10.58 -16.77 49.81
CA ASP A 168 -10.67 -16.80 51.27
C ASP A 168 -12.07 -17.20 51.77
N ALA A 169 -13.13 -16.82 51.05
CA ALA A 169 -14.48 -17.28 51.34
C ALA A 169 -14.62 -18.80 51.11
N ALA A 170 -14.14 -19.29 49.96
CA ALA A 170 -14.17 -20.72 49.63
C ALA A 170 -13.36 -21.58 50.61
N LYS A 171 -12.20 -21.09 51.07
CA LYS A 171 -11.41 -21.75 52.12
C LYS A 171 -12.18 -21.87 53.42
N ARG A 172 -12.80 -20.77 53.88
CA ARG A 172 -13.62 -20.78 55.11
C ARG A 172 -14.80 -21.75 55.03
N GLU A 173 -15.46 -21.83 53.87
CA GLU A 173 -16.54 -22.79 53.64
C GLU A 173 -16.03 -24.24 53.68
N PHE A 174 -14.90 -24.51 53.04
CA PHE A 174 -14.26 -25.82 53.06
C PHE A 174 -13.86 -26.25 54.48
N ASP A 175 -13.22 -25.36 55.24
CA ASP A 175 -12.79 -25.64 56.61
C ASP A 175 -14.00 -25.98 57.49
N ALA A 176 -15.08 -25.20 57.42
CA ALA A 176 -16.31 -25.45 58.17
C ALA A 176 -16.96 -26.81 57.83
N LEU A 177 -16.97 -27.21 56.56
CA LEU A 177 -17.47 -28.52 56.14
C LEU A 177 -16.58 -29.65 56.64
N SER A 178 -15.25 -29.47 56.60
CA SER A 178 -14.28 -30.48 57.05
C SER A 178 -14.28 -30.70 58.57
N GLU A 179 -14.52 -29.65 59.35
CA GLU A 179 -14.69 -29.76 60.80
C GLU A 179 -15.99 -30.51 61.16
N THR A 180 -17.06 -30.31 60.37
CA THR A 180 -18.35 -30.97 60.59
C THR A 180 -18.29 -32.48 60.27
N ASP A 181 -17.52 -32.89 59.27
CA ASP A 181 -17.31 -34.31 58.92
C ASP A 181 -16.33 -35.04 59.87
N SER A 182 -15.50 -34.31 60.62
CA SER A 182 -14.57 -34.88 61.62
C SER A 182 -15.23 -35.20 62.97
N ASP A 183 -16.44 -34.70 63.22
CA ASP A 183 -17.17 -34.84 64.49
C ASP A 183 -18.21 -36.00 64.48
N PHE A 184 -18.21 -36.84 63.44
CA PHE A 184 -19.01 -38.07 63.31
C PHE A 184 -18.13 -39.33 63.27
#